data_AF-A0A1E4G018-F1
#
_entry.id   AF-A0A1E4G018-F1
#
_cell.length_a   1.000
_cell.length_b   1.000
_cell.length_c   1.000
_cell.angle_alpha   90.00
_cell.angle_beta   90.00
_cell.angle_gamma   90.00
#
_symmetry.space_group_name_H-M   'P 1'
#
loop_
_entity.id
_entity.type
_entity.pdbx_description
1 polymer ?
#
loop_
_entity_poly.entity_id
_entity_poly.type
_entity_poly.pdbx_seq_one_letter_code
_entity_poly.pdbx_strand_id
1 'polypeptide(L)'
;MAYPDTMPDAYVAEFLDLARSANVHFDIVNDRLHMRMVNPDWTMWKPCRHLLDEIGAERIEAFVRREAAARAAVERSALASAERLHLAVEAMRG
;
A
#
# COMPACT_ATOMS: atom_id res chain seq x y z
N MET A 1 -17.12 22.35 -18.14
CA MET A 1 -17.18 22.40 -16.66
C MET A 1 -15.94 21.66 -16.18
N ALA A 2 -14.90 22.39 -15.77
CA ALA A 2 -13.66 21.78 -15.31
C ALA A 2 -13.81 21.53 -13.80
N TYR A 3 -13.87 20.27 -13.39
CA TYR A 3 -13.82 19.92 -11.98
C TYR A 3 -12.42 20.23 -11.46
N PRO A 4 -12.25 21.09 -10.43
CA PRO A 4 -10.96 21.26 -9.79
C PRO A 4 -10.76 20.06 -8.85
N ASP A 5 -10.32 18.90 -9.36
CA ASP A 5 -10.37 17.69 -8.54
C ASP A 5 -9.13 16.81 -8.75
N THR A 6 -8.00 17.23 -8.16
CA THR A 6 -7.04 16.27 -7.67
C THR A 6 -7.71 15.50 -6.52
N MET A 7 -8.51 14.48 -6.87
CA MET A 7 -9.11 13.53 -5.93
C MET A 7 -8.06 13.18 -4.84
N PRO A 8 -8.29 13.50 -3.56
CA PRO A 8 -7.32 13.27 -2.49
C PRO A 8 -6.79 11.83 -2.46
N ASP A 9 -5.52 11.65 -2.10
CA ASP A 9 -4.91 10.34 -1.89
C ASP A 9 -5.70 9.46 -0.90
N ALA A 10 -6.47 10.07 0.00
CA ALA A 10 -7.41 9.39 0.89
C ALA A 10 -8.40 8.50 0.14
N TYR A 11 -8.92 8.92 -1.01
CA TYR A 11 -9.84 8.12 -1.81
C TYR A 11 -9.16 6.88 -2.42
N VAL A 12 -7.87 6.99 -2.78
CA VAL A 12 -7.09 5.84 -3.28
C VAL A 12 -6.85 4.85 -2.13
N ALA A 13 -6.55 5.37 -0.93
CA ALA A 13 -6.37 4.54 0.27
C ALA A 13 -7.66 3.78 0.63
N GLU A 14 -8.81 4.48 0.68
CA GLU A 14 -10.12 3.88 0.95
C GLU A 14 -10.48 2.80 -0.08
N PHE A 15 -10.22 3.05 -1.36
CA PHE A 15 -10.40 2.05 -2.41
C PHE A 15 -9.53 0.81 -2.19
N LEU A 16 -8.25 0.98 -1.85
CA LEU A 16 -7.34 -0.13 -1.58
C LEU A 16 -7.76 -0.93 -0.34
N ASP A 17 -8.32 -0.28 0.68
CA ASP A 17 -8.87 -0.95 1.86
C ASP A 17 -10.14 -1.75 1.52
N LEU A 18 -11.02 -1.21 0.66
CA LEU A 18 -12.17 -1.91 0.12
C LEU A 18 -11.75 -3.15 -0.70
N ALA A 19 -10.75 -2.99 -1.56
CA ALA A 19 -10.17 -4.08 -2.33
C ALA A 19 -9.61 -5.17 -1.41
N ARG A 20 -8.85 -4.78 -0.38
CA ARG A 20 -8.27 -5.71 0.60
C ARG A 20 -9.35 -6.48 1.35
N SER A 21 -10.45 -5.82 1.71
CA SER A 21 -11.60 -6.46 2.36
C SER A 21 -12.25 -7.53 1.48
N ALA A 22 -12.17 -7.39 0.16
CA ALA A 22 -12.63 -8.39 -0.82
C ALA A 22 -11.53 -9.41 -1.23
N ASN A 23 -10.41 -9.47 -0.50
CA ASN A 23 -9.21 -10.27 -0.80
C ASN A 23 -8.54 -9.93 -2.16
N VAL A 24 -8.66 -8.68 -2.58
CA VAL A 24 -7.98 -8.12 -3.76
C VAL A 24 -6.83 -7.23 -3.32
N HIS A 25 -5.63 -7.54 -3.76
CA HIS A 25 -4.40 -6.88 -3.35
C HIS A 25 -3.73 -6.22 -4.54
N PHE A 26 -3.12 -5.06 -4.31
CA PHE A 26 -2.32 -4.32 -5.28
C PHE A 26 -0.90 -4.21 -4.77
N ASP A 27 0.04 -4.76 -5.52
CA ASP A 27 1.45 -4.85 -5.15
C ASP A 27 2.32 -4.40 -6.34
N ILE A 28 3.50 -3.83 -6.06
CA ILE A 28 4.51 -3.57 -7.11
C ILE A 28 5.43 -4.78 -7.18
N VAL A 29 5.43 -5.46 -8.33
CA VAL A 29 6.31 -6.61 -8.59
C VAL A 29 7.02 -6.37 -9.92
N ASN A 30 8.36 -6.52 -9.94
CA ASN A 30 9.18 -6.28 -11.13
C ASN A 30 8.89 -4.93 -11.82
N ASP A 31 8.80 -3.88 -11.00
CA ASP A 31 8.53 -2.50 -11.45
C ASP A 31 7.18 -2.29 -12.14
N ARG A 32 6.20 -3.15 -11.88
CA ARG A 32 4.85 -3.04 -12.42
C ARG A 32 3.79 -3.18 -11.33
N LEU A 33 2.67 -2.50 -11.49
CA LEU A 33 1.50 -2.73 -10.65
C LEU A 33 0.85 -4.08 -10.99
N HIS A 34 0.78 -4.95 -10.00
CA HIS A 34 0.12 -6.24 -10.08
C HIS A 34 -1.12 -6.26 -9.19
N MET A 35 -2.24 -6.69 -9.77
CA MET A 35 -3.48 -6.97 -9.05
C MET A 35 -3.55 -8.47 -8.77
N ARG A 36 -3.56 -8.85 -7.49
CA ARG A 36 -3.59 -10.24 -7.03
C ARG A 36 -4.90 -10.52 -6.29
N MET A 37 -5.61 -11.55 -6.71
CA MET A 37 -6.84 -12.01 -6.07
C MET A 37 -6.59 -13.37 -5.44
N VAL A 38 -6.88 -13.51 -4.14
CA VAL A 38 -6.75 -14.81 -3.44
C VAL A 38 -8.08 -15.10 -2.75
N ASN A 39 -8.85 -16.07 -3.25
CA ASN A 39 -10.21 -16.33 -2.79
C ASN A 39 -11.07 -15.05 -2.68
N PRO A 40 -11.27 -14.31 -3.79
CA PRO A 40 -11.94 -13.02 -3.76
C PRO A 40 -13.41 -13.14 -3.35
N ASP A 41 -13.88 -12.22 -2.52
CA ASP A 41 -15.32 -12.05 -2.28
C ASP A 41 -15.92 -11.25 -3.44
N TRP A 42 -16.55 -11.95 -4.37
CA TRP A 42 -17.18 -11.34 -5.54
C TRP A 42 -18.39 -10.48 -5.20
N THR A 43 -19.10 -10.77 -4.12
CA THR A 43 -20.24 -9.98 -3.67
C THR A 43 -19.77 -8.61 -3.21
N MET A 44 -18.63 -8.56 -2.52
CA MET A 44 -18.01 -7.31 -2.09
C MET A 44 -17.27 -6.58 -3.22
N TRP A 45 -16.58 -7.34 -4.09
CA TRP A 45 -15.74 -6.76 -5.14
C TRP A 45 -16.54 -6.17 -6.31
N LYS A 46 -17.61 -6.84 -6.76
CA LYS A 46 -18.41 -6.43 -7.91
C LYS A 46 -18.91 -4.98 -7.86
N PRO A 47 -19.50 -4.48 -6.76
CA PRO A 47 -19.96 -3.09 -6.70
C PRO A 47 -18.81 -2.08 -6.74
N CYS A 48 -17.60 -2.45 -6.32
CA CYS A 48 -16.48 -1.51 -6.18
C CYS A 48 -15.51 -1.55 -7.37
N ARG A 49 -15.64 -2.52 -8.29
CA ARG A 49 -14.76 -2.70 -9.46
C ARG A 49 -14.66 -1.44 -10.33
N HIS A 50 -15.76 -0.73 -10.53
CA HIS A 50 -15.80 0.46 -11.39
C HIS A 50 -14.87 1.57 -10.92
N LEU A 51 -14.54 1.60 -9.62
CA LEU A 51 -13.58 2.55 -9.05
C LEU A 51 -12.17 2.39 -9.62
N LEU A 52 -11.83 1.22 -10.18
CA LEU A 52 -10.58 1.06 -10.93
C LEU A 52 -10.49 1.99 -12.14
N ASP A 53 -11.60 2.11 -12.87
CA ASP A 53 -11.68 2.93 -14.07
C ASP A 53 -11.76 4.41 -13.70
N GLU A 54 -12.44 4.74 -12.59
CA GLU A 54 -12.56 6.12 -12.10
C GLU A 54 -11.25 6.66 -11.50
N ILE A 55 -10.53 5.84 -10.74
CA ILE A 55 -9.25 6.24 -10.11
C ILE A 55 -8.12 6.19 -11.14
N GLY A 56 -8.11 5.16 -12.00
CA GLY A 56 -7.08 4.94 -13.00
C GLY A 56 -5.82 4.25 -12.45
N ALA A 57 -5.24 3.38 -13.28
CA ALA A 57 -4.08 2.57 -12.92
C ALA A 57 -2.85 3.38 -12.51
N GLU A 58 -2.57 4.51 -13.20
CA GLU A 58 -1.41 5.36 -12.91
C GLU A 58 -1.44 5.93 -11.49
N ARG A 59 -2.63 6.31 -11.01
CA ARG A 59 -2.81 6.87 -9.66
C ARG A 59 -2.66 5.81 -8.59
N ILE A 60 -3.26 4.64 -8.81
CA ILE A 60 -3.11 3.48 -7.92
C ILE A 60 -1.63 3.10 -7.84
N GLU A 61 -0.95 3.00 -8.97
CA GLU A 61 0.47 2.68 -9.02
C GLU A 61 1.31 3.70 -8.25
N ALA A 62 1.12 4.99 -8.51
CA ALA A 62 1.86 6.05 -7.81
C ALA A 62 1.64 6.01 -6.29
N PHE A 63 0.42 5.73 -5.84
CA PHE A 63 0.12 5.59 -4.41
C PHE A 63 0.79 4.35 -3.81
N VAL A 64 0.63 3.17 -4.42
CA VAL A 64 1.23 1.92 -3.93
C VAL A 64 2.76 2.01 -3.91
N ARG A 65 3.38 2.68 -4.88
CA ARG A 65 4.84 2.94 -4.88
C ARG A 65 5.26 3.81 -3.69
N ARG A 66 4.53 4.89 -3.39
CA ARG A 66 4.81 5.75 -2.23
C ARG A 66 4.66 4.97 -0.92
N GLU A 67 3.61 4.17 -0.80
CA GLU A 67 3.35 3.36 0.38
C GLU A 67 4.44 2.30 0.59
N ALA A 68 4.83 1.58 -0.47
CA ALA A 68 5.92 0.61 -0.42
C ALA A 68 7.24 1.24 0.00
N ALA A 69 7.57 2.43 -0.55
CA ALA A 69 8.76 3.18 -0.15
C ALA A 69 8.72 3.60 1.33
N ALA A 70 7.56 4.04 1.83
CA ALA A 70 7.37 4.41 3.23
C ALA A 70 7.54 3.21 4.16
N ARG A 71 6.91 2.07 3.83
CA ARG A 71 7.04 0.81 4.58
C ARG A 71 8.50 0.36 4.65
N ALA A 72 9.21 0.35 3.51
CA ALA A 72 10.62 -0.01 3.46
C ALA A 72 11.51 0.95 4.29
N ALA A 73 11.18 2.23 4.36
CA ALA A 73 11.89 3.19 5.21
C ALA A 73 11.69 2.91 6.71
N VAL A 74 10.46 2.58 7.11
CA VAL A 74 10.15 2.19 8.49
C VAL A 74 10.88 0.91 8.88
N GLU A 75 10.87 -0.11 8.01
CA GLU A 75 11.58 -1.38 8.25
C GLU A 75 13.09 -1.17 8.45
N ARG A 76 13.72 -0.35 7.60
CA ARG A 76 15.15 0.01 7.77
C ARG A 76 15.42 0.71 9.09
N SER A 77 14.54 1.63 9.50
CA SER A 77 14.67 2.34 10.78
C SER A 77 14.50 1.40 11.98
N ALA A 78 13.55 0.47 11.90
CA ALA A 78 13.31 -0.53 12.94
C ALA A 78 14.52 -1.47 13.09
N LEU A 79 15.10 -1.94 11.99
CA LEU A 79 16.30 -2.77 12.00
C LEU A 79 17.49 -2.04 12.65
N ALA A 80 17.78 -0.82 12.19
CA ALA A 80 18.88 -0.03 12.75
C ALA A 80 18.68 0.28 14.25
N SER A 81 17.42 0.44 14.69
CA SER A 81 17.11 0.64 16.10
C SER A 81 17.31 -0.64 16.93
N ALA A 82 16.94 -1.79 16.39
CA ALA A 82 17.18 -3.09 17.03
C ALA A 82 18.68 -3.38 17.18
N GLU A 83 19.49 -3.09 16.16
CA GLU A 83 20.95 -3.23 16.21
C GLU A 83 21.58 -2.34 17.30
N ARG A 84 21.18 -1.07 17.37
CA ARG A 84 21.66 -0.14 18.41
C ARG A 84 21.29 -0.62 19.82
N LEU A 85 20.06 -1.11 20.00
CA LEU A 85 19.62 -1.64 21.28
C LEU A 85 20.43 -2.88 21.67
N HIS A 86 20.68 -3.79 20.73
CA HIS A 86 21.49 -4.97 20.99
C HIS A 86 22.91 -4.61 21.44
N LEU A 87 23.59 -3.69 20.74
CA LEU A 87 24.93 -3.21 21.11
C LEU A 87 24.96 -2.53 22.48
N ALA A 88 23.94 -1.73 22.81
CA ALA A 88 23.83 -1.09 24.12
C ALA A 88 23.66 -2.12 25.25
N VAL A 89 22.84 -3.15 25.04
CA VAL A 89 22.64 -4.23 26.02
C VAL A 89 23.95 -5.00 26.24
N GLU A 90 24.71 -5.30 25.19
CA GLU A 90 26.00 -5.99 25.31
C GLU A 90 27.04 -5.12 26.05
N ALA A 91 27.07 -3.80 25.77
CA ALA A 91 27.95 -2.87 26.48
C ALA A 91 27.62 -2.72 27.97
N MET A 92 26.37 -2.94 28.38
CA MET A 92 25.96 -2.92 29.80
C MET A 92 26.22 -4.24 30.54
N ARG A 93 26.49 -5.33 29.81
CA ARG A 93 26.76 -6.66 30.37
C ARG A 93 28.25 -6.94 30.59
N GLY A 94 29.14 -6.18 29.94
CA GLY A 94 30.58 -6.16 30.20
C GLY A 94 30.96 -5.20 31.31
#